data_AF-A0A962M3J9-F1
#
_entry.id   AF-A0A962M3J9-F1
#
_cell.length_a   1.000
_cell.length_b   1.000
_cell.length_c   1.000
_cell.angle_alpha   90.00
_cell.angle_beta   90.00
_cell.angle_gamma   90.00
#
_symmetry.space_group_name_H-M   'P 1'
#
loop_
_entity.id
_entity.type
_entity.pdbx_description
1 polymer ?
#
loop_
_entity_poly.entity_id
_entity_poly.type
_entity_poly.pdbx_seq_one_letter_code
_entity_poly.pdbx_strand_id
1 'polypeptide(L)'
;MYKTGNGYYELTKPETVQDHKGVILHDKATNKFWTGAEARTMLGLPTSGDARLNPKKLPREVLSTYDIFIQSTSVNRKLKAGTKFLYETHIRAGV
;
A
#
# COMPACT_ATOMS: atom_id res chain seq x y z
N MET A 1 11.17 -2.93 17.57
CA MET A 1 10.38 -1.73 17.92
C MET A 1 9.60 -1.26 16.71
N TYR A 2 8.35 -0.83 16.89
CA TYR A 2 7.55 -0.19 15.84
C TYR A 2 8.12 1.21 15.52
N LYS A 3 8.23 1.55 14.24
CA LYS A 3 8.66 2.85 13.74
C LYS A 3 7.53 3.45 12.91
N THR A 4 7.12 4.67 13.27
CA THR A 4 6.15 5.44 12.49
C THR A 4 6.68 5.62 11.07
N GLY A 5 5.79 5.44 10.08
CA GLY A 5 6.16 5.46 8.66
C GLY A 5 6.42 4.06 8.08
N ASN A 6 6.68 3.03 8.89
CA ASN A 6 6.95 1.68 8.35
C ASN A 6 5.68 0.84 8.13
N GLY A 7 4.50 1.37 8.46
CA GLY A 7 3.23 0.66 8.36
C GLY A 7 2.49 0.92 7.05
N TYR A 8 2.06 -0.15 6.39
CA TYR A 8 1.27 -0.12 5.17
C TYR A 8 -0.08 -0.79 5.40
N TYR A 9 -1.15 -0.03 5.18
CA TYR A 9 -2.52 -0.43 5.50
C TYR A 9 -3.24 -0.84 4.23
N GLU A 10 -3.98 -1.95 4.29
CA GLU A 10 -4.81 -2.37 3.16
C GLU A 10 -5.84 -1.28 2.82
N LEU A 11 -5.94 -0.95 1.53
CA LEU A 11 -6.81 0.08 1.01
C LEU A 11 -8.27 -0.39 1.02
N THR A 12 -8.95 -0.13 2.13
CA THR A 12 -10.40 -0.44 2.28
C THR A 12 -11.32 0.74 2.08
N LYS A 13 -10.76 1.95 2.08
CA LYS A 13 -11.50 3.21 1.90
C LYS A 13 -10.70 4.13 0.99
N PRO A 14 -11.36 5.14 0.39
CA PRO A 14 -10.65 6.11 -0.42
C PRO A 14 -9.52 6.78 0.39
N GLU A 15 -8.29 6.78 -0.13
CA GLU A 15 -7.12 7.48 0.43
C GLU A 15 -6.51 8.49 -0.57
N THR A 16 -6.02 9.63 -0.09
CA THR A 16 -5.09 10.47 -0.86
C THR A 16 -3.69 9.90 -0.68
N VAL A 17 -3.11 9.42 -1.77
CA VAL A 17 -1.75 8.93 -1.83
C VAL A 17 -0.84 10.12 -2.13
N GLN A 18 -0.27 10.71 -1.09
CA GLN A 18 0.71 11.79 -1.27
C GLN A 18 1.98 11.27 -1.94
N ASP A 19 2.73 12.16 -2.59
CA ASP A 19 3.97 11.83 -3.29
C ASP A 19 4.95 10.98 -2.45
N HIS A 20 5.14 11.36 -1.18
CA HIS A 20 6.04 10.68 -0.25
C HIS A 20 5.51 9.35 0.32
N LYS A 21 4.25 8.97 0.07
CA LYS A 21 3.70 7.71 0.57
C LYS A 21 4.08 6.56 -0.36
N GLY A 22 4.58 5.48 0.25
CA GLY A 22 4.76 4.20 -0.41
C GLY A 22 3.42 3.54 -0.78
N VAL A 23 3.43 2.86 -1.92
CA VAL A 23 2.34 2.03 -2.44
C VAL A 23 2.89 0.64 -2.68
N ILE A 24 2.15 -0.39 -2.24
CA ILE A 24 2.51 -1.79 -2.46
C ILE A 24 1.31 -2.52 -3.07
N LEU A 25 1.56 -3.28 -4.13
CA LEU A 25 0.64 -4.31 -4.62
C LEU A 25 1.18 -5.68 -4.23
N HIS A 26 0.30 -6.53 -3.75
CA HIS A 26 0.59 -7.93 -3.42
C HIS A 26 -0.31 -8.83 -4.27
N ASP A 27 0.28 -9.63 -5.16
CA ASP A 27 -0.46 -10.63 -5.93
C ASP A 27 -0.83 -11.80 -5.02
N LYS A 28 -2.13 -12.04 -4.90
CA LYS A 28 -2.71 -13.03 -3.98
C LYS A 28 -2.38 -14.47 -4.37
N ALA A 29 -2.07 -14.73 -5.64
CA ALA A 29 -1.75 -16.06 -6.15
C ALA A 29 -0.25 -16.36 -6.08
N THR A 30 0.59 -15.39 -6.45
CA THR A 30 2.04 -15.60 -6.55
C THR A 30 2.83 -15.19 -5.31
N ASN A 31 2.19 -14.46 -4.38
CA ASN A 31 2.85 -13.75 -3.27
C ASN A 31 3.95 -12.78 -3.73
N LYS A 32 3.92 -12.34 -4.99
CA LYS A 32 4.84 -11.31 -5.50
C LYS A 32 4.38 -9.93 -5.05
N PHE A 33 5.35 -9.05 -4.81
CA PHE A 33 5.12 -7.66 -4.45
C PHE A 33 5.66 -6.70 -5.52
N TRP A 34 4.94 -5.60 -5.73
CA TRP A 34 5.37 -4.44 -6.52
C TRP A 34 5.31 -3.21 -5.63
N THR A 35 6.27 -2.31 -5.77
CA THR A 35 6.39 -1.12 -4.92
C THR A 35 6.69 0.13 -5.76
N GLY A 36 6.61 1.30 -5.13
CA GLY A 36 7.07 2.56 -5.72
C GLY A 36 6.32 2.96 -7.00
N ALA A 37 7.06 3.48 -7.99
CA ALA A 37 6.49 3.98 -9.24
C ALA A 37 5.77 2.89 -10.05
N GLU A 38 6.29 1.66 -10.07
CA GLU A 38 5.67 0.54 -10.78
C GLU A 38 4.28 0.22 -10.22
N ALA A 39 4.15 0.15 -8.89
CA ALA A 39 2.86 -0.06 -8.23
C ALA A 39 1.86 1.09 -8.53
N ARG A 40 2.34 2.34 -8.60
CA ARG A 40 1.49 3.49 -9.00
C ARG A 40 1.02 3.35 -10.44
N THR A 41 1.91 3.03 -11.38
CA THR A 41 1.58 2.82 -12.79
C THR A 41 0.56 1.69 -12.98
N MET A 42 0.72 0.57 -12.27
CA MET A 42 -0.25 -0.55 -12.31
C MET A 42 -1.65 -0.17 -11.80
N LEU A 43 -1.74 0.82 -10.92
CA LEU A 43 -3.01 1.38 -10.43
C LEU A 43 -3.54 2.54 -11.30
N GLY A 44 -2.87 2.89 -12.39
CA GLY A 44 -3.21 4.04 -13.23
C GLY A 44 -3.00 5.39 -12.54
N LEU A 45 -2.12 5.44 -11.54
CA LEU A 45 -1.76 6.67 -10.83
C LEU A 45 -0.56 7.35 -11.48
N PRO A 46 -0.46 8.70 -11.41
CA PRO A 46 0.77 9.41 -11.70
C PRO A 46 1.93 8.88 -10.84
N THR A 47 3.11 8.74 -11.44
CA THR A 47 4.32 8.26 -10.75
C THR A 47 4.85 9.28 -9.74
N SER A 48 4.48 10.55 -9.88
CA SER A 48 4.81 11.66 -8.98
C SER A 48 3.59 12.49 -8.63
N GLY A 49 3.65 13.17 -7.49
CA GLY A 49 2.60 14.03 -6.96
C GLY A 49 1.52 13.27 -6.19
N ASP A 50 0.56 14.05 -5.72
CA ASP A 50 -0.56 13.56 -4.93
C ASP A 50 -1.66 13.02 -5.86
N ALA A 51 -2.17 11.83 -5.53
CA ALA A 51 -3.26 11.22 -6.29
C ALA A 51 -4.35 10.66 -5.38
N ARG A 52 -5.61 10.76 -5.83
CA ARG A 52 -6.76 10.24 -5.08
C ARG A 52 -7.07 8.81 -5.51
N LEU A 53 -6.82 7.86 -4.63
CA LEU A 53 -7.14 6.45 -4.88
C LEU A 53 -8.44 6.06 -4.18
N ASN A 54 -9.41 5.59 -4.96
CA ASN A 54 -10.69 5.10 -4.44
C ASN A 54 -10.86 3.63 -4.83
N PRO A 55 -10.86 2.68 -3.86
CA PRO A 55 -10.95 1.26 -4.17
C PRO A 55 -12.24 0.91 -4.92
N LYS A 56 -13.33 1.67 -4.74
CA LYS A 56 -14.60 1.45 -5.46
C LYS A 56 -14.55 1.83 -6.95
N LYS A 57 -13.53 2.58 -7.37
CA LYS A 57 -13.35 3.02 -8.77
C LYS A 57 -12.28 2.20 -9.52
N LEU A 58 -11.60 1.28 -8.83
CA LEU A 58 -10.59 0.44 -9.46
C LEU A 58 -11.26 -0.69 -10.28
N PRO A 59 -10.61 -1.13 -11.38
CA PRO A 59 -11.08 -2.29 -12.12
C PRO A 59 -11.21 -3.53 -11.23
N ARG A 60 -12.21 -4.35 -11.51
CA ARG A 60 -12.52 -5.52 -10.67
C ARG A 60 -11.40 -6.56 -10.72
N GLU A 61 -10.71 -6.63 -11.84
CA GLU A 61 -9.57 -7.51 -12.13
C GLU A 61 -8.36 -7.12 -11.27
N VAL A 62 -8.14 -5.82 -11.06
CA VAL A 62 -7.10 -5.34 -10.14
C VAL A 62 -7.43 -5.76 -8.72
N LEU A 63 -8.68 -5.58 -8.28
CA LEU A 63 -9.13 -5.92 -6.92
C LEU A 63 -9.18 -7.43 -6.65
N SER A 64 -9.42 -8.26 -7.66
CA SER A 64 -9.37 -9.72 -7.50
C SER A 64 -7.94 -10.24 -7.44
N THR A 65 -7.04 -9.66 -8.22
CA THR A 65 -5.62 -10.08 -8.34
C THR A 65 -4.77 -9.58 -7.18
N TYR A 66 -4.94 -8.32 -6.78
CA TYR A 66 -4.02 -7.66 -5.84
C TYR A 66 -4.68 -7.28 -4.51
N ASP A 67 -3.95 -7.44 -3.42
CA ASP A 67 -4.15 -6.61 -2.22
C ASP A 67 -3.35 -5.31 -2.41
N ILE A 68 -3.96 -4.17 -2.07
CA ILE A 68 -3.37 -2.86 -2.25
C ILE A 68 -3.07 -2.27 -0.89
N PHE A 69 -1.83 -1.87 -0.65
CA PHE A 69 -1.42 -1.26 0.61
C PHE A 69 -0.85 0.14 0.41
N ILE A 70 -1.26 1.05 1.30
CA ILE A 70 -0.78 2.43 1.31
C ILE A 70 -0.07 2.70 2.63
N GLN A 71 1.15 3.24 2.54
CA GLN A 71 1.91 3.67 3.70
C GLN A 71 1.17 4.76 4.47
N SER A 72 1.21 4.71 5.80
CA SER A 72 0.66 5.76 6.64
C SER A 72 1.65 6.15 7.72
N THR A 73 1.85 7.45 7.87
CA THR A 73 2.56 8.08 8.99
C THR A 73 1.62 8.45 10.13
N SER A 74 0.30 8.27 9.97
CA SER A 74 -0.67 8.56 11.01
C SER A 74 -0.57 7.56 12.15
N VAL A 75 -0.27 8.07 13.34
CA VAL A 75 -0.17 7.29 14.59
C VAL A 75 -1.51 6.71 15.06
N ASN A 76 -2.65 7.25 14.58
CA ASN A 76 -4.00 6.87 15.01
C ASN A 76 -4.85 6.22 13.90
N ARG A 77 -4.20 5.59 12.91
CA ARG A 77 -4.91 4.95 11.80
C ARG A 77 -5.58 3.66 12.29
N LYS A 78 -6.92 3.69 12.41
CA LYS A 78 -7.72 2.49 12.73
C LYS A 78 -7.69 1.49 11.59
N LEU A 79 -7.33 0.24 11.89
CA LEU A 79 -7.49 -0.91 11.01
C LEU A 79 -8.93 -1.40 11.04
N LYS A 80 -9.45 -1.83 9.89
CA LYS A 80 -10.73 -2.52 9.83
C LYS A 80 -10.49 -3.98 10.19
N ALA A 81 -11.36 -4.59 11.00
CA ALA A 81 -11.23 -6.01 11.32
C ALA A 81 -11.22 -6.86 10.03
N GLY A 82 -10.33 -7.86 9.97
CA GLY A 82 -10.18 -8.75 8.82
C GLY A 82 -9.31 -8.21 7.68
N THR A 83 -8.69 -7.03 7.82
CA THR A 83 -7.75 -6.50 6.82
C THR A 83 -6.31 -6.85 7.12
N LYS A 84 -5.49 -6.89 6.07
CA LYS A 84 -4.05 -7.11 6.15
C LYS A 84 -3.30 -5.82 6.50
N PHE A 85 -2.12 -5.98 7.07
CA PHE A 85 -1.19 -4.92 7.38
C PHE A 85 0.22 -5.40 7.08
N LEU A 86 1.00 -4.62 6.33
CA LEU A 86 2.41 -4.89 6.11
C LEU A 86 3.24 -3.95 6.97
N TYR A 87 4.33 -4.47 7.52
CA TYR A 87 5.26 -3.69 8.32
C TYR A 87 6.68 -3.87 7.79
N GLU A 88 7.29 -2.76 7.40
CA GLU A 88 8.66 -2.76 6.89
C GLU A 88 9.66 -2.90 8.04
N THR A 89 10.35 -4.04 8.07
CA THR A 89 11.41 -4.33 9.03
C THR A 89 12.77 -4.06 8.41
N HIS A 90 13.58 -3.26 9.10
CA HIS A 90 14.99 -3.08 8.76
C HIS A 90 15.77 -4.07 9.60
N ILE A 91 15.93 -5.30 9.10
CA ILE A 91 16.87 -6.24 9.71
C ILE A 91 18.24 -5.87 9.15
N ARG A 92 19.11 -5.31 10.00
CA ARG A 92 20.55 -5.32 9.71
C ARG A 92 20.95 -6.80 9.70
N ALA A 93 21.31 -7.34 8.54
CA ALA A 93 22.04 -8.59 8.50
C ALA A 93 23.33 -8.36 9.29
N GLY A 94 23.43 -8.98 10.47
CA GLY A 94 24.65 -8.97 11.25
C GLY A 94 25.74 -9.65 10.41
N VAL A 95 26.80 -8.90 10.14
CA VAL A 95 28.10 -9.44 9.74
C VAL A 95 28.89 -9.67 11.02
#